data_AF-A0A392PXF4-F1
#
_entry.id   AF-A0A392PXF4-F1
#
_cell.length_a   1.000
_cell.length_b   1.000
_cell.length_c   1.000
_cell.angle_alpha   90.00
_cell.angle_beta   90.00
_cell.angle_gamma   90.00
#
_symmetry.space_group_name_H-M   'P 1'
#
loop_
_entity.id
_entity.type
_entity.pdbx_description
1 polymer ?
#
loop_
_entity_poly.entity_id
_entity_poly.type
_entity_poly.pdbx_seq_one_letter_code
_entity_poly.pdbx_strand_id
1 'polypeptide(L)'
;MNLEDEQEFDPAMLMDEDEEITQEDAWTMIYKINFGQIYLSQPLMTESDGGTSPLFPKQARLRDLTYSAPLYVDVSESVFKKGHDGEEITETQDFPKVFIGK
;
A
#
# COMPACT_ATOMS: atom_id res chain seq x y z
N MET A 1 -34.58 -45.44 21.12
CA MET A 1 -33.29 -45.93 21.64
C MET A 1 -32.36 -45.91 20.43
N ASN A 2 -31.92 -44.71 20.07
CA ASN A 2 -30.66 -44.10 20.54
C ASN A 2 -29.52 -44.86 19.84
N LEU A 3 -29.04 -44.38 18.70
CA LEU A 3 -28.17 -43.20 18.50
C LEU A 3 -26.90 -43.31 19.35
N GLU A 4 -25.78 -43.18 18.63
CA GLU A 4 -24.42 -42.90 19.08
C GLU A 4 -23.53 -44.13 19.29
N ASP A 5 -22.85 -44.48 18.20
CA ASP A 5 -21.54 -45.14 18.20
C ASP A 5 -20.61 -44.36 19.14
N GLU A 6 -20.21 -44.98 20.25
CA GLU A 6 -19.13 -44.45 21.11
C GLU A 6 -17.81 -44.63 20.36
N GLN A 7 -17.48 -43.63 19.55
CA GLN A 7 -16.16 -43.47 18.98
C GLN A 7 -15.17 -43.27 20.13
N GLU A 8 -14.41 -44.31 20.47
CA GLU A 8 -13.34 -44.23 21.48
C GLU A 8 -12.41 -43.08 21.11
N PHE A 9 -12.45 -42.04 21.96
CA PHE A 9 -11.62 -40.85 21.82
C PHE A 9 -10.20 -41.22 22.25
N ASP A 10 -9.33 -41.54 21.28
CA ASP A 10 -7.92 -41.80 21.54
C ASP A 10 -7.21 -40.47 21.88
N PRO A 11 -6.80 -40.25 23.14
CA PRO A 11 -6.13 -39.02 23.54
C PRO A 11 -4.76 -38.84 22.88
N ALA A 12 -4.21 -39.86 22.20
CA ALA A 12 -2.97 -39.76 21.45
C ALA A 12 -3.11 -39.00 20.11
N MET A 13 -4.34 -38.78 19.61
CA MET A 13 -4.58 -37.90 18.45
C MET A 13 -4.60 -36.40 18.81
N LEU A 14 -4.57 -36.05 20.10
CA LEU A 14 -4.45 -34.67 20.60
C LEU A 14 -3.00 -34.28 20.89
N MET A 15 -2.04 -34.84 20.15
CA MET A 15 -0.74 -34.21 20.03
C MET A 15 -0.92 -33.13 18.97
N ASP A 16 -1.41 -31.99 19.42
CA ASP A 16 -1.30 -30.72 18.72
C ASP A 16 0.15 -30.64 18.22
N GLU A 17 0.34 -30.73 16.91
CA GLU A 17 1.52 -30.20 16.25
C GLU A 17 1.46 -28.69 16.49
N ASP A 18 1.89 -28.27 17.68
CA ASP A 18 2.50 -26.96 17.85
C ASP A 18 3.66 -26.98 16.86
N GLU A 19 3.41 -26.55 15.62
CA GLU A 19 4.44 -26.12 14.69
C GLU A 19 5.21 -25.05 15.45
N GLU A 20 6.26 -25.48 16.13
CA GLU A 20 7.21 -24.63 16.79
C GLU A 20 7.83 -23.82 15.66
N ILE A 21 7.31 -22.62 15.44
CA ILE A 21 7.86 -21.65 14.49
C ILE A 21 9.25 -21.35 15.03
N THR A 22 10.22 -22.17 14.63
CA THR A 22 11.61 -21.96 14.96
C THR A 22 11.99 -20.59 14.42
N GLN A 23 12.87 -19.87 15.12
CA GLN A 23 13.29 -18.51 14.76
C GLN A 23 13.99 -18.43 13.38
N GLU A 24 14.15 -19.58 12.71
CA GLU A 24 14.84 -19.81 11.45
C GLU A 24 13.98 -19.45 10.22
N ASP A 25 12.65 -19.29 10.37
CA ASP A 25 11.73 -18.89 9.28
C ASP A 25 11.43 -17.38 9.23
N ALA A 26 12.22 -16.55 9.92
CA ALA A 26 11.99 -15.11 9.96
C ALA A 26 12.37 -14.41 8.65
N TRP A 27 11.42 -14.23 7.73
CA TRP A 27 11.61 -13.39 6.54
C TRP A 27 11.65 -11.91 6.92
N THR A 28 12.67 -11.18 6.46
CA THR A 28 12.69 -9.71 6.58
C THR A 28 12.24 -9.08 5.26
N MET A 29 11.14 -8.31 5.29
CA MET A 29 10.61 -7.59 4.12
C MET A 29 10.95 -6.10 4.21
N ILE A 30 11.71 -5.59 3.26
CA ILE A 30 12.13 -4.19 3.18
C ILE A 30 11.44 -3.55 1.97
N TYR A 31 10.70 -2.48 2.22
CA TYR A 31 10.10 -1.65 1.18
C TYR A 31 11.01 -0.46 0.89
N LYS A 32 11.40 -0.29 -0.37
CA LYS A 32 12.18 0.84 -0.85
C LYS A 32 11.36 1.59 -1.88
N ILE A 33 11.04 2.85 -1.59
CA ILE A 33 10.28 3.72 -2.49
C ILE A 33 11.25 4.75 -3.07
N ASN A 34 11.32 4.82 -4.40
CA ASN A 34 12.10 5.81 -5.12
C ASN A 34 11.15 6.79 -5.83
N PHE A 35 11.41 8.09 -5.68
CA PHE A 35 10.66 9.14 -6.36
C PHE A 35 11.43 9.61 -7.59
N GLY A 36 10.77 9.59 -8.75
CA GLY A 36 11.33 9.98 -10.03
C GLY A 36 10.93 11.38 -10.45
N GLN A 37 10.50 11.52 -11.71
CA GLN A 37 10.14 12.79 -12.32
C GLN A 37 8.86 13.37 -11.69
N ILE A 38 8.86 14.69 -11.47
CA ILE A 38 7.67 15.44 -11.04
C ILE A 38 6.94 16.07 -12.23
N TYR A 39 5.62 16.15 -12.14
CA TYR A 39 4.75 16.81 -13.12
C TYR A 39 3.81 17.77 -12.38
N LEU A 40 3.81 19.03 -12.82
CA LEU A 40 2.94 20.06 -12.28
C LEU A 40 1.89 20.41 -13.33
N SER A 41 0.61 20.37 -12.94
CA SER A 41 -0.49 20.78 -13.83
C SER A 41 -0.89 22.24 -13.62
N GLN A 42 -1.90 22.72 -14.35
CA GLN A 42 -2.39 24.09 -14.17
C GLN A 42 -3.15 24.23 -12.84
N PRO A 43 -3.19 25.42 -12.22
CA PRO A 43 -3.99 25.67 -11.03
C PRO A 43 -5.48 25.40 -11.26
N LEU A 44 -6.10 24.59 -10.41
CA LEU A 44 -7.49 24.14 -10.53
C LEU A 44 -8.28 24.44 -9.26
N MET A 45 -9.55 24.82 -9.43
CA MET A 45 -10.52 24.97 -8.36
C MET A 45 -11.58 23.87 -8.49
N THR A 46 -11.84 23.15 -7.39
CA THR A 46 -12.95 22.19 -7.30
C THR A 46 -14.07 22.88 -6.53
N GLU A 47 -15.23 23.05 -7.16
CA GLU A 47 -16.40 23.64 -6.54
C GLU A 47 -17.17 22.61 -5.70
N SER A 48 -18.13 23.05 -4.89
CA SER A 48 -18.94 22.19 -4.01
C SER A 48 -19.76 21.14 -4.76
N ASP A 49 -20.02 21.37 -6.05
CA ASP A 49 -20.72 20.45 -6.96
C ASP A 49 -19.77 19.42 -7.60
N GLY A 50 -18.49 19.41 -7.23
CA GLY A 50 -17.46 18.50 -7.77
C GLY A 50 -16.90 18.92 -9.13
N GLY A 51 -17.45 19.95 -9.76
CA GLY A 51 -16.91 20.55 -10.98
C GLY A 51 -15.49 21.10 -10.75
N THR A 52 -14.55 20.72 -11.63
CA THR A 52 -13.17 21.23 -11.58
C THR A 52 -12.92 22.17 -12.76
N SER A 53 -12.48 23.39 -12.46
CA SER A 53 -12.23 24.44 -13.47
C SER A 53 -10.85 25.08 -13.27
N PRO A 54 -10.22 25.61 -14.34
CA PRO A 54 -8.97 26.35 -14.21
C PRO A 54 -9.19 27.60 -13.35
N LEU A 55 -8.32 27.77 -12.35
CA LEU A 55 -8.34 28.94 -11.48
C LEU A 55 -7.43 30.01 -12.07
N PHE A 56 -7.91 31.25 -12.18
CA PHE A 56 -7.08 32.40 -12.54
C PHE A 56 -6.62 33.18 -11.31
N PRO A 57 -5.40 33.78 -11.31
CA PRO A 57 -4.87 34.48 -10.13
C PRO A 57 -5.77 35.61 -9.60
N LYS A 58 -6.51 36.29 -10.49
CA LYS A 58 -7.48 37.33 -10.12
C LYS A 58 -8.68 36.74 -9.38
N GLN A 59 -9.20 35.60 -9.84
CA GLN A 59 -10.33 34.93 -9.21
C GLN A 59 -9.96 34.40 -7.81
N ALA A 60 -8.75 33.85 -7.67
CA ALA A 60 -8.26 33.38 -6.38
C ALA A 60 -8.22 34.51 -5.35
N ARG A 61 -7.66 35.67 -5.72
CA ARG A 61 -7.60 36.86 -4.85
C ARG A 61 -8.95 37.45 -4.48
N LEU A 62 -9.92 37.43 -5.40
CA LEU A 62 -11.26 37.99 -5.13
C LEU A 62 -12.12 37.11 -4.22
N ARG A 63 -11.78 35.83 -4.10
CA ARG A 63 -12.52 34.82 -3.33
C ARG A 63 -11.73 34.30 -2.12
N ASP A 64 -10.57 34.90 -1.83
CA ASP A 64 -9.60 34.44 -0.82
C ASP A 64 -9.28 32.94 -0.92
N LEU A 65 -9.11 32.45 -2.16
CA LEU A 65 -8.77 31.05 -2.45
C LEU A 65 -7.25 30.86 -2.59
N THR A 66 -6.79 29.66 -2.26
CA THR A 66 -5.40 29.26 -2.50
C THR A 66 -5.20 28.96 -3.99
N TYR A 67 -4.23 29.66 -4.59
CA TYR A 67 -3.85 29.44 -6.00
C TYR A 67 -2.88 28.26 -6.14
N SER A 68 -3.35 27.05 -5.86
CA SER A 68 -2.53 25.83 -5.93
C SER A 68 -2.84 24.97 -7.15
N ALA A 69 -1.87 24.14 -7.52
CA ALA A 69 -1.93 23.26 -8.67
C ALA A 69 -1.68 21.80 -8.25
N PRO A 70 -2.38 20.83 -8.86
CA PRO A 70 -2.11 19.41 -8.68
C PRO A 70 -0.68 19.04 -9.09
N LEU A 71 0.03 18.37 -8.17
CA LEU A 71 1.35 17.79 -8.37
C LEU A 71 1.24 16.26 -8.53
N TYR A 72 1.95 15.74 -9.51
CA TYR A 72 2.09 14.31 -9.77
C TYR A 72 3.56 13.91 -9.75
N VAL A 73 3.85 12.68 -9.36
CA VAL A 73 5.22 12.14 -9.26
C VAL A 73 5.25 10.71 -9.77
N ASP A 74 6.30 10.33 -10.49
CA ASP A 74 6.57 8.92 -10.80
C ASP A 74 7.16 8.23 -9.56
N VAL A 75 6.58 7.11 -9.15
CA VAL A 75 6.98 6.36 -7.95
C VAL A 75 7.38 4.95 -8.35
N SER A 76 8.57 4.51 -7.96
CA SER A 76 9.03 3.13 -8.13
C SER A 76 9.15 2.47 -6.77
N GLU A 77 8.34 1.45 -6.51
CA GLU A 77 8.38 0.62 -5.32
C GLU A 77 9.21 -0.63 -5.57
N SER A 78 10.21 -0.87 -4.74
CA SER A 78 11.00 -2.11 -4.75
C SER A 78 10.85 -2.82 -3.41
N VAL A 79 10.40 -4.07 -3.45
CA VAL A 79 10.22 -4.94 -2.30
C VAL A 79 11.36 -5.95 -2.27
N PHE A 80 12.13 -5.94 -1.18
CA PHE A 80 13.20 -6.90 -0.93
C PHE A 80 12.75 -7.86 0.17
N LYS A 81 12.68 -9.15 -0.15
CA LYS A 81 12.46 -10.22 0.83
C LYS A 81 13.80 -10.93 1.05
N LYS A 82 14.30 -10.92 2.28
CA LYS A 82 15.52 -11.62 2.67
C LYS A 82 15.15 -12.85 3.50
N GLY A 83 15.42 -14.04 2.94
CA GLY A 83 15.36 -15.31 3.65
C GLY A 83 16.66 -15.64 4.40
N HIS A 84 16.61 -16.66 5.26
CA HIS A 84 17.76 -17.16 6.03
C HIS A 84 18.90 -17.67 5.12
N ASP A 85 18.56 -18.18 3.93
CA ASP A 85 19.52 -18.77 2.96
C ASP A 85 20.09 -17.75 1.94
N GLY A 86 19.84 -16.46 2.14
CA GLY A 86 20.39 -15.39 1.29
C GLY A 86 19.70 -15.21 -0.06
N GLU A 87 18.57 -15.87 -0.31
CA GLU A 87 17.71 -15.53 -1.45
C GLU A 87 17.11 -14.13 -1.24
N GLU A 88 17.53 -13.19 -2.10
CA GLU A 88 16.95 -11.85 -2.21
C GLU A 88 15.98 -11.83 -3.39
N ILE A 89 14.68 -11.91 -3.10
CA ILE A 89 13.66 -11.69 -4.12
C ILE A 89 13.41 -10.18 -4.17
N THR A 90 13.65 -9.57 -5.34
CA THR A 90 13.36 -8.16 -5.61
C THR A 90 12.17 -8.07 -6.56
N GLU A 91 11.03 -7.59 -6.06
CA GLU A 91 9.90 -7.20 -6.89
C GLU A 91 9.92 -5.68 -7.07
N THR A 92 9.88 -5.19 -8.30
CA THR A 92 9.79 -3.75 -8.57
C THR A 92 8.51 -3.43 -9.32
N GLN A 93 7.74 -2.47 -8.80
CA GLN A 93 6.52 -1.95 -9.38
C GLN A 93 6.66 -0.45 -9.63
N ASP A 94 6.38 -0.04 -10.88
CA ASP A 94 6.45 1.36 -11.29
C ASP A 94 5.04 1.96 -11.41
N PHE A 95 4.83 3.09 -10.73
CA PHE A 95 3.60 3.86 -10.72
C PHE A 95 3.84 5.23 -11.39
N PRO A 96 3.47 5.38 -12.67
CA PRO A 96 3.62 6.66 -13.35
C PRO A 96 2.54 7.66 -12.92
N LYS A 97 2.92 8.93 -12.76
CA LYS A 97 2.02 10.07 -12.50
C LYS A 97 1.08 9.87 -11.30
N VAL A 98 1.61 9.45 -10.16
CA VAL A 98 0.86 9.36 -8.90
C VAL A 98 0.54 10.78 -8.41
N PHE A 99 -0.75 11.05 -8.15
CA PHE A 99 -1.17 12.33 -7.57
C PHE A 99 -0.72 12.42 -6.11
N ILE A 100 0.05 13.46 -5.78
CA ILE A 100 0.61 13.63 -4.43
C ILE A 100 -0.01 14.80 -3.65
N GLY A 101 -0.71 15.72 -4.33
CA GLY A 101 -1.46 16.78 -3.67
C GLY A 101 -1.64 18.05 -4.49
N LYS A 102 -2.50 18.93 -3.98
CA LYS A 102 -2.67 20.33 -4.39
C LYS A 102 -2.81 21.19 -3.14
#